data_AF-T0ZBJ1-F1
#
_entry.id   AF-T0ZBJ1-F1
#
_cell.length_a   1.000
_cell.length_b   1.000
_cell.length_c   1.000
_cell.angle_alpha   90.00
_cell.angle_beta   90.00
_cell.angle_gamma   90.00
#
_symmetry.space_group_name_H-M   'P 1'
#
loop_
_entity.id
_entity.type
_entity.pdbx_description
1 polymer ?
#
loop_
_entity_poly.entity_id
_entity_poly.type
_entity_poly.pdbx_seq_one_letter_code
_entity_poly.pdbx_strand_id
1 'polypeptide(L)'
;VKPIAVAATRGAWYARWRLVSLDGSTMDVTDEQANDEAFGRPGASRGSSAFPQFRFVSLVENGTHVLFGTRMSPYATGENTLAKDVLGALDGGMLCLADRGLFGYEMWRQALATKAQLLWRMKKNAVLPCDKRLVDGSYLSRIYPSEKDKKRQAHSIQVRVIEYRLGRGHRCRADLSPGHQCAGPAARSGTRTGRAVPRALGDRNRSGRAQDASARRQDRLAQQDS
;
A
#
# COMPACT_ATOMS: atom_id res chain seq x y z
N VAL A 1 -7.86 25.81 -1.08
CA VAL A 1 -6.44 25.97 -0.71
C VAL A 1 -5.60 24.94 -1.47
N LYS A 2 -4.40 25.29 -1.92
CA LYS A 2 -3.47 24.41 -2.65
C LYS A 2 -2.06 24.53 -2.06
N PRO A 3 -1.18 23.53 -2.23
CA PRO A 3 0.23 23.62 -1.85
C PRO A 3 0.94 24.76 -2.59
N ILE A 4 1.89 25.44 -1.94
CA ILE A 4 2.54 26.66 -2.46
C ILE A 4 4.07 26.56 -2.55
N ALA A 5 4.66 25.41 -2.21
CA ALA A 5 6.11 25.23 -2.25
C ALA A 5 6.65 25.35 -3.68
N VAL A 6 7.67 26.18 -3.81
CA VAL A 6 8.56 26.25 -4.97
C VAL A 6 9.73 25.28 -4.82
N ALA A 7 10.48 25.03 -5.91
CA ALA A 7 11.62 24.11 -5.92
C ALA A 7 12.69 24.43 -4.83
N ALA A 8 12.90 25.72 -4.54
CA ALA A 8 13.84 26.17 -3.51
C ALA A 8 13.33 26.02 -2.07
N THR A 9 12.06 25.63 -1.87
CA THR A 9 11.47 25.51 -0.53
C THR A 9 12.13 24.35 0.22
N ARG A 10 12.88 24.69 1.26
CA ARG A 10 13.57 23.70 2.09
C ARG A 10 12.56 22.75 2.73
N GLY A 11 12.83 21.45 2.67
CA GLY A 11 11.99 20.43 3.29
C GLY A 11 10.67 20.11 2.56
N ALA A 12 10.36 20.80 1.44
CA ALA A 12 9.15 20.52 0.67
C ALA A 12 9.29 19.37 -0.33
N TRP A 13 10.51 18.86 -0.56
CA TRP A 13 10.79 17.92 -1.64
C TRP A 13 11.62 16.73 -1.17
N TYR A 14 11.27 15.55 -1.67
CA TYR A 14 12.10 14.35 -1.63
C TYR A 14 12.29 13.85 -3.06
N ALA A 15 13.53 13.96 -3.57
CA ALA A 15 13.82 13.80 -4.99
C ALA A 15 12.88 14.66 -5.84
N ARG A 16 12.02 14.04 -6.67
CA ARG A 16 11.06 14.73 -7.54
C ARG A 16 9.69 14.96 -6.92
N TRP A 17 9.43 14.42 -5.73
CA TRP A 17 8.09 14.44 -5.13
C TRP A 17 7.97 15.53 -4.09
N ARG A 18 6.84 16.24 -4.13
CA ARG A 18 6.45 17.16 -3.05
C ARG A 18 6.11 16.34 -1.81
N LEU A 19 6.74 16.65 -0.68
CA LEU A 19 6.47 16.02 0.61
C LEU A 19 5.17 16.57 1.19
N VAL A 20 4.23 15.66 1.44
CA VAL A 20 2.97 15.97 2.11
C VAL A 20 2.73 14.98 3.24
N SER A 21 2.11 15.41 4.34
CA SER A 21 1.69 14.55 5.45
C SER A 21 0.18 14.57 5.56
N LEU A 22 -0.43 13.40 5.77
CA LEU A 22 -1.82 13.27 6.20
C LEU A 22 -1.82 13.20 7.73
N ASP A 23 -2.51 14.14 8.37
CA ASP A 23 -2.61 14.18 9.83
C ASP A 23 -3.96 14.71 10.30
N GLY A 24 -4.38 14.25 11.47
CA GLY A 24 -5.60 14.67 12.14
C GLY A 24 -5.32 15.39 13.45
N SER A 25 -6.23 16.27 13.84
CA SER A 25 -6.14 16.98 15.11
C SER A 25 -7.53 17.35 15.62
N THR A 26 -7.61 17.67 16.90
CA THR A 26 -8.82 18.18 17.55
C THR A 26 -8.54 19.59 18.06
N MET A 27 -9.53 20.47 17.95
CA MET A 27 -9.43 21.84 18.46
C MET A 27 -10.61 22.13 19.38
N ASP A 28 -10.33 22.78 20.50
CA ASP A 28 -11.36 23.33 21.38
C ASP A 28 -12.06 24.50 20.70
N VAL A 29 -13.37 24.61 20.93
CA VAL A 29 -14.18 25.77 20.56
C VAL A 29 -14.78 26.41 21.79
N THR A 30 -15.21 27.66 21.65
CA THR A 30 -15.85 28.41 22.72
C THR A 30 -17.02 27.63 23.30
N ASP A 31 -17.14 27.66 24.63
CA ASP A 31 -18.23 27.01 25.36
C ASP A 31 -19.56 27.76 25.17
N GLU A 32 -20.21 27.49 24.04
CA GLU A 32 -21.53 28.00 23.68
C GLU A 32 -22.44 26.81 23.38
N GLN A 33 -23.74 26.94 23.71
CA GLN A 33 -24.73 25.88 23.48
C GLN A 33 -24.74 25.42 22.01
N ALA A 34 -24.66 26.34 21.06
CA ALA A 34 -24.63 26.01 19.63
C ALA A 34 -23.40 25.17 19.23
N ASN A 35 -22.24 25.42 19.84
CA ASN A 35 -21.01 24.66 19.58
C ASN A 35 -21.06 23.28 20.22
N ASP A 36 -21.66 23.16 21.40
CA ASP A 36 -21.87 21.88 22.08
C ASP A 36 -22.80 20.99 21.26
N GLU A 37 -23.92 21.53 20.79
CA GLU A 37 -24.88 20.82 19.94
C GLU A 37 -24.26 20.42 18.59
N ALA A 38 -23.42 21.28 17.99
CA ALA A 38 -22.82 21.02 16.70
C ALA A 38 -21.64 20.03 16.75
N PHE A 39 -20.74 20.15 17.73
CA PHE A 39 -19.45 19.45 17.74
C PHE A 39 -19.32 18.39 18.83
N GLY A 40 -20.07 18.56 19.92
CA GLY A 40 -20.04 17.68 21.09
C GLY A 40 -18.73 17.75 21.88
N ARG A 41 -18.70 17.00 22.98
CA ARG A 41 -17.59 16.96 23.93
C ARG A 41 -16.90 15.60 23.96
N PRO A 42 -15.57 15.57 24.19
CA PRO A 42 -14.89 14.37 24.62
C PRO A 42 -15.51 13.75 25.87
N GLY A 43 -15.63 12.43 25.89
CA GLY A 43 -15.93 11.71 27.12
C GLY A 43 -14.76 11.80 28.10
N ALA A 44 -15.03 12.13 29.36
CA ALA A 44 -14.04 12.11 30.43
C ALA A 44 -14.35 10.96 31.41
N SER A 45 -13.31 10.35 31.99
CA SER A 45 -13.46 9.27 32.98
C SER A 45 -14.04 9.76 34.31
N ARG A 46 -13.97 11.07 34.57
CA ARG A 46 -14.64 11.78 35.67
C ARG A 46 -15.19 13.10 35.13
N GLY A 47 -16.52 13.22 35.02
CA GLY A 47 -17.20 14.44 34.57
C GLY A 47 -17.33 14.58 33.04
N SER A 48 -17.55 15.81 32.58
CA SER A 48 -17.59 16.20 31.16
C SER A 48 -16.30 16.96 30.77
N SER A 49 -15.92 16.92 29.49
CA SER A 49 -14.86 17.80 28.96
C SER A 49 -15.20 19.27 29.19
N ALA A 50 -14.19 20.09 29.50
CA ALA A 50 -14.35 21.52 29.77
C ALA A 50 -14.86 22.31 28.55
N PHE A 51 -14.55 21.86 27.33
CA PHE A 51 -14.95 22.54 26.09
C PHE A 51 -15.47 21.54 25.02
N PRO A 52 -16.42 21.97 24.16
CA PRO A 52 -16.72 21.25 22.93
C PRO A 52 -15.50 21.24 22.00
N GLN A 53 -15.40 20.21 21.17
CA GLN A 53 -14.27 20.04 20.27
C GLN A 53 -14.73 19.65 18.88
N PHE A 54 -14.10 20.19 17.84
CA PHE A 54 -14.19 19.61 16.51
C PHE A 54 -12.94 18.82 16.18
N ARG A 55 -13.10 17.80 15.33
CA ARG A 55 -11.99 17.05 14.73
C ARG A 55 -11.79 17.53 13.31
N PHE A 56 -10.54 17.62 12.88
CA PHE A 56 -10.22 17.83 11.48
C PHE A 56 -9.11 16.91 11.03
N VAL A 57 -9.10 16.59 9.73
CA VAL A 57 -8.00 15.90 9.06
C VAL A 57 -7.61 16.73 7.85
N SER A 58 -6.31 16.85 7.62
CA SER A 58 -5.77 17.65 6.52
C SER A 58 -4.55 16.98 5.91
N LEU A 59 -4.31 17.30 4.64
CA LEU A 59 -2.96 17.21 4.09
C LEU A 59 -2.18 18.46 4.49
N VAL A 60 -0.89 18.29 4.73
CA VAL A 60 0.04 19.35 5.11
C VAL A 60 1.18 19.33 4.10
N GLU A 61 1.47 20.45 3.46
CA GLU A 61 2.72 20.60 2.69
C GLU A 61 3.90 20.78 3.66
N ASN A 62 4.81 19.81 3.73
CA ASN A 62 5.78 19.73 4.83
C ASN A 62 6.79 20.90 4.89
N GLY A 63 7.09 21.56 3.77
CA GLY A 63 8.06 22.65 3.75
C GLY A 63 7.48 24.01 4.13
N THR A 64 6.19 24.24 3.85
CA THR A 64 5.51 25.54 4.09
C THR A 64 4.51 25.45 5.25
N HIS A 65 4.18 24.24 5.68
CA HIS A 65 3.13 23.92 6.64
C HIS A 65 1.72 24.34 6.21
N VAL A 66 1.50 24.57 4.92
CA VAL A 66 0.15 24.88 4.40
C VAL A 66 -0.75 23.65 4.51
N LEU A 67 -1.88 23.83 5.18
CA LEU A 67 -2.98 22.88 5.22
C LEU A 67 -3.80 22.94 3.93
N PHE A 68 -4.03 21.80 3.30
CA PHE A 68 -4.90 21.69 2.13
C PHE A 68 -5.72 20.41 2.16
N GLY A 69 -6.81 20.40 1.39
CA GLY A 69 -7.72 19.25 1.35
C GLY A 69 -8.45 18.98 2.67
N THR A 70 -8.51 19.94 3.60
CA THR A 70 -9.02 19.75 4.96
C THR A 70 -10.50 19.36 5.02
N ARG A 71 -10.85 18.49 5.98
CA ARG A 71 -12.22 18.18 6.39
C ARG A 71 -12.36 18.34 7.90
N MET A 72 -13.47 18.93 8.32
CA MET A 72 -13.83 19.15 9.72
C MET A 72 -15.12 18.39 10.03
N SER A 73 -15.27 17.96 11.27
CA SER A 73 -16.46 17.27 11.75
C SER A 73 -16.62 17.40 13.26
N PRO A 74 -17.79 17.00 13.80
CA PRO A 74 -17.96 16.81 15.23
C PRO A 74 -16.91 15.85 15.81
N TYR A 75 -16.65 15.96 17.11
CA TYR A 75 -15.67 15.14 17.83
C TYR A 75 -15.95 13.63 17.71
N ALA A 76 -17.22 13.24 17.67
CA ALA A 76 -17.62 11.83 17.62
C ALA A 76 -17.24 11.14 16.30
N THR A 77 -17.02 11.90 15.22
CA THR A 77 -16.67 11.33 13.91
C THR A 77 -15.22 10.85 13.90
N GLY A 78 -15.00 9.58 13.56
CA GLY A 78 -13.67 8.98 13.56
C GLY A 78 -12.70 9.64 12.56
N GLU A 79 -11.44 9.79 12.97
CA GLU A 79 -10.36 10.35 12.16
C GLU A 79 -10.18 9.62 10.82
N ASN A 80 -10.24 8.28 10.82
CA ASN A 80 -10.14 7.48 9.61
C ASN A 80 -11.26 7.72 8.60
N THR A 81 -12.44 8.19 9.06
CA THR A 81 -13.54 8.56 8.16
C THR A 81 -13.18 9.83 7.41
N LEU A 82 -12.75 10.88 8.13
CA LEU A 82 -12.34 12.14 7.53
C LEU A 82 -11.13 11.98 6.60
N ALA A 83 -10.17 11.16 7.01
CA ALA A 83 -8.98 10.89 6.20
C ALA A 83 -9.33 10.40 4.79
N LYS A 84 -10.33 9.52 4.63
CA LYS A 84 -10.78 9.03 3.31
C LYS A 84 -11.28 10.15 2.40
N ASP A 85 -11.96 11.14 2.96
CA ASP A 85 -12.51 12.26 2.20
C ASP A 85 -11.42 13.24 1.73
N VAL A 86 -10.30 13.27 2.45
CA VAL A 86 -9.16 14.16 2.20
C VAL A 86 -8.22 13.58 1.11
N LEU A 87 -8.15 12.26 0.96
CA LEU A 87 -7.22 11.59 0.04
C LEU A 87 -7.34 12.05 -1.41
N GLY A 88 -8.54 12.45 -1.86
CA GLY A 88 -8.75 12.92 -3.24
C GLY A 88 -7.95 14.17 -3.61
N ALA A 89 -7.36 14.88 -2.64
CA ALA A 89 -6.49 16.02 -2.88
C ALA A 89 -5.02 15.64 -3.15
N LEU A 90 -4.65 14.36 -3.07
CA LEU A 90 -3.33 13.85 -3.46
C LEU A 90 -3.21 13.76 -4.99
N ASP A 91 -1.97 13.86 -5.49
CA ASP A 91 -1.64 13.68 -6.91
C ASP A 91 -0.31 12.93 -7.12
N GLY A 92 -0.03 12.55 -8.36
CA GLY A 92 1.18 11.78 -8.74
C GLY A 92 2.52 12.49 -8.55
N GLY A 93 2.50 13.80 -8.30
CA GLY A 93 3.66 14.61 -7.94
C GLY A 93 3.98 14.60 -6.44
N MET A 94 3.16 13.93 -5.61
CA MET A 94 3.31 13.93 -4.15
C MET A 94 3.87 12.63 -3.59
N LEU A 95 4.62 12.75 -2.48
CA LEU A 95 4.95 11.66 -1.56
C LEU A 95 4.23 11.93 -0.24
N CYS A 96 3.19 11.14 0.04
CA CYS A 96 2.34 11.25 1.21
C CYS A 96 2.85 10.40 2.37
N LEU A 97 3.21 11.07 3.46
CA LEU A 97 3.52 10.47 4.75
C LEU A 97 2.23 10.31 5.55
N ALA A 98 2.11 9.23 6.31
CA ALA A 98 1.04 9.09 7.29
C ALA A 98 1.52 8.29 8.50
N ASP A 99 0.85 8.53 9.61
CA ASP A 99 1.11 7.87 10.88
C ASP A 99 0.54 6.42 10.91
N ARG A 100 0.70 5.73 12.04
CA ARG A 100 0.24 4.34 12.22
C ARG A 100 -1.25 4.19 12.52
N GLY A 101 -1.93 5.27 12.92
CA GLY A 101 -3.36 5.30 13.21
C GLY A 101 -4.20 5.27 11.94
N LEU A 102 -3.67 5.87 10.87
CA LEU A 102 -4.35 6.07 9.60
C LEU A 102 -4.33 4.85 8.66
N PHE A 103 -3.41 3.90 8.86
CA PHE A 103 -3.32 2.75 7.96
C PHE A 103 -4.56 1.84 7.99
N GLY A 104 -5.12 1.59 6.81
CA GLY A 104 -6.11 0.53 6.54
C GLY A 104 -6.13 0.17 5.05
N TYR A 105 -6.47 -1.08 4.71
CA TYR A 105 -6.38 -1.60 3.32
C TYR A 105 -7.13 -0.71 2.31
N GLU A 106 -8.39 -0.37 2.60
CA GLU A 106 -9.18 0.49 1.70
C GLU A 106 -8.62 1.91 1.59
N MET A 107 -8.10 2.44 2.69
CA MET A 107 -7.51 3.78 2.71
C MET A 107 -6.22 3.82 1.86
N TRP A 108 -5.37 2.80 2.00
CA TRP A 108 -4.17 2.63 1.18
C TRP A 108 -4.54 2.46 -0.30
N ARG A 109 -5.53 1.62 -0.62
CA ARG A 109 -6.03 1.40 -1.99
C ARG A 109 -6.53 2.71 -2.62
N GLN A 110 -7.32 3.49 -1.87
CA GLN A 110 -7.84 4.78 -2.33
C GLN A 110 -6.71 5.80 -2.55
N ALA A 111 -5.74 5.88 -1.63
CA ALA A 111 -4.60 6.77 -1.76
C ALA A 111 -3.73 6.38 -2.97
N LEU A 112 -3.52 5.08 -3.22
CA LEU A 112 -2.80 4.60 -4.41
C LEU A 112 -3.49 4.98 -5.72
N ALA A 113 -4.82 5.02 -5.75
CA ALA A 113 -5.59 5.39 -6.95
C ALA A 113 -5.31 6.84 -7.41
N THR A 114 -4.84 7.71 -6.50
CA THR A 114 -4.43 9.10 -6.81
C THR A 114 -3.09 9.19 -7.54
N LYS A 115 -2.38 8.06 -7.67
CA LYS A 115 -1.01 7.94 -8.22
C LYS A 115 0.08 8.58 -7.35
N ALA A 116 -0.26 9.17 -6.21
CA ALA A 116 0.73 9.62 -5.24
C ALA A 116 1.62 8.46 -4.77
N GLN A 117 2.86 8.79 -4.43
CA GLN A 117 3.70 7.86 -3.68
C GLN A 117 3.29 7.91 -2.21
N LEU A 118 3.26 6.77 -1.54
CA LEU A 118 2.84 6.67 -0.14
C LEU A 118 3.98 6.11 0.68
N LEU A 119 4.23 6.69 1.86
CA LEU A 119 5.15 6.21 2.87
C LEU A 119 4.46 6.23 4.24
N TRP A 120 3.77 5.15 4.61
CA TRP A 120 2.95 5.13 5.82
C TRP A 120 3.60 4.29 6.91
N ARG A 121 3.56 4.80 8.14
CA ARG A 121 4.10 4.08 9.29
C ARG A 121 3.15 2.94 9.66
N MET A 122 3.69 1.75 9.85
CA MET A 122 2.92 0.57 10.22
C MET A 122 2.92 0.34 11.74
N LYS A 123 1.83 -0.22 12.25
CA LYS A 123 1.75 -0.67 13.65
C LYS A 123 2.78 -1.77 13.90
N LYS A 124 3.35 -1.82 15.11
CA LYS A 124 4.39 -2.79 15.49
C LYS A 124 3.92 -4.26 15.34
N ASN A 125 2.63 -4.51 15.55
CA ASN A 125 2.00 -5.82 15.44
C ASN A 125 1.50 -6.15 14.02
N ALA A 126 1.75 -5.30 13.03
CA ALA A 126 1.41 -5.60 11.64
C ALA A 126 2.22 -6.81 11.14
N VAL A 127 1.50 -7.84 10.69
CA VAL A 127 2.09 -9.05 10.13
C VAL A 127 2.30 -8.84 8.64
N LEU A 128 3.55 -8.57 8.25
CA LEU A 128 3.99 -8.35 6.88
C LEU A 128 5.08 -9.37 6.54
N PRO A 129 4.73 -10.54 5.97
CA PRO A 129 5.70 -11.56 5.57
C PRO A 129 6.67 -11.02 4.51
N CYS A 130 7.91 -11.46 4.56
CA CYS A 130 8.90 -11.13 3.54
C CYS A 130 8.72 -12.06 2.33
N ASP A 131 8.11 -11.55 1.25
CA ASP A 131 7.99 -12.29 -0.01
C ASP A 131 9.31 -12.27 -0.80
N LYS A 132 9.96 -11.10 -0.89
CA LYS A 132 11.23 -10.93 -1.60
C LYS A 132 12.07 -9.82 -0.97
N ARG A 133 13.31 -10.14 -0.59
CA ARG A 133 14.29 -9.15 -0.11
C ARG A 133 14.87 -8.35 -1.28
N LEU A 134 15.04 -7.04 -1.10
CA LEU A 134 15.68 -6.12 -2.04
C LEU A 134 17.12 -5.80 -1.59
N VAL A 135 17.93 -5.30 -2.52
CA VAL A 135 19.37 -5.05 -2.32
C VAL A 135 19.65 -4.03 -1.20
N ASP A 136 18.75 -3.08 -1.01
CA ASP A 136 18.85 -2.05 0.03
C ASP A 136 18.42 -2.55 1.43
N GLY A 137 18.09 -3.84 1.58
CA GLY A 137 17.65 -4.45 2.83
C GLY A 137 16.14 -4.39 3.10
N SER A 138 15.41 -3.52 2.37
CA SER A 138 13.95 -3.52 2.36
C SER A 138 13.38 -4.80 1.72
N TYR A 139 12.09 -5.06 1.87
CA TYR A 139 11.47 -6.25 1.28
C TYR A 139 10.07 -6.00 0.75
N LEU A 140 9.68 -6.78 -0.26
CA LEU A 140 8.32 -6.82 -0.76
C LEU A 140 7.45 -7.68 0.15
N SER A 141 6.24 -7.22 0.40
CA SER A 141 5.18 -7.93 1.10
C SER A 141 3.85 -7.72 0.38
N ARG A 142 2.79 -8.32 0.92
CA ARG A 142 1.42 -8.18 0.42
C ARG A 142 0.47 -7.90 1.56
N ILE A 143 -0.40 -6.91 1.36
CA ILE A 143 -1.53 -6.61 2.23
C ILE A 143 -2.83 -7.09 1.59
N TYR A 144 -3.80 -7.44 2.43
CA TYR A 144 -5.06 -8.04 2.02
C TYR A 144 -6.23 -7.31 2.69
N PRO A 145 -7.42 -7.25 2.05
CA PRO A 145 -8.62 -6.67 2.66
C PRO A 145 -9.08 -7.44 3.90
N SER A 146 -8.96 -8.77 3.87
CA SER A 146 -9.39 -9.66 4.95
C SER A 146 -8.51 -10.91 5.07
N GLU A 147 -8.61 -11.62 6.21
CA GLU A 147 -7.92 -12.91 6.37
C GLU A 147 -8.44 -14.00 5.42
N LYS A 148 -9.71 -13.90 4.99
CA LYS A 148 -10.29 -14.81 3.98
C LYS A 148 -9.59 -14.60 2.63
N ASP A 149 -9.40 -13.35 2.23
CA ASP A 149 -8.70 -13.00 0.98
C ASP A 149 -7.23 -13.39 1.04
N LYS A 150 -6.60 -13.22 2.21
CA LYS A 150 -5.23 -13.69 2.47
C LYS A 150 -5.08 -15.20 2.32
N LYS A 151 -6.00 -16.00 2.87
CA LYS A 151 -5.99 -17.47 2.69
C LYS A 151 -6.14 -17.87 1.21
N ARG A 152 -6.93 -17.11 0.45
CA ARG A 152 -7.16 -17.32 -0.99
C ARG A 152 -6.12 -16.65 -1.88
N GLN A 153 -5.22 -15.86 -1.32
CA GLN A 153 -4.27 -15.01 -2.03
C GLN A 153 -4.94 -14.08 -3.06
N ALA A 154 -6.16 -13.60 -2.75
CA ALA A 154 -6.97 -12.76 -3.64
C ALA A 154 -6.87 -11.27 -3.25
N HIS A 155 -7.05 -10.37 -4.23
CA HIS A 155 -7.08 -8.92 -4.03
C HIS A 155 -5.90 -8.37 -3.21
N SER A 156 -4.71 -8.95 -3.35
CA SER A 156 -3.54 -8.45 -2.65
C SER A 156 -3.03 -7.15 -3.27
N ILE A 157 -2.57 -6.22 -2.43
CA ILE A 157 -1.74 -5.10 -2.89
C ILE A 157 -0.30 -5.42 -2.49
N GLN A 158 0.61 -5.42 -3.47
CA GLN A 158 2.04 -5.52 -3.18
C GLN A 158 2.54 -4.21 -2.60
N VAL A 159 3.41 -4.31 -1.60
CA VAL A 159 3.93 -3.17 -0.86
C VAL A 159 5.42 -3.39 -0.52
N ARG A 160 6.17 -2.32 -0.26
CA ARG A 160 7.61 -2.38 0.08
C ARG A 160 7.83 -1.94 1.52
N VAL A 161 8.18 -2.90 2.36
CA VAL A 161 8.45 -2.67 3.78
C VAL A 161 9.89 -2.21 3.98
N ILE A 162 10.01 -1.02 4.58
CA ILE A 162 11.26 -0.45 5.10
C ILE A 162 11.25 -0.57 6.62
N GLU A 163 12.20 -1.32 7.15
CA GLU A 163 12.43 -1.38 8.60
C GLU A 163 13.41 -0.29 9.01
N TYR A 164 13.06 0.48 10.03
CA TYR A 164 13.92 1.54 10.56
C TYR A 164 13.92 1.52 12.08
N ARG A 165 14.95 2.10 12.69
CA ARG A 165 15.05 2.29 14.14
C ARG A 165 15.10 3.79 14.41
N LEU A 166 14.18 4.26 15.24
CA LEU A 166 14.34 5.55 15.90
C LEU A 166 15.12 5.30 17.20
N GLY A 167 15.97 6.25 17.61
CA GLY A 167 16.90 6.11 18.73
C GLY A 167 16.30 5.49 20.01
N ARG A 168 17.18 4.94 20.86
CA ARG A 168 16.87 4.16 22.08
C ARG A 168 15.76 3.09 21.89
N GLY A 169 15.90 2.24 20.86
CA GLY A 169 15.34 0.88 20.88
C GLY A 169 14.00 0.63 20.19
N HIS A 170 13.40 1.61 19.51
CA HIS A 170 12.12 1.40 18.84
C HIS A 170 12.29 0.96 17.37
N ARG A 171 12.16 -0.36 17.12
CA ARG A 171 11.96 -0.90 15.77
C ARG A 171 10.61 -0.45 15.21
N CYS A 172 10.65 0.26 14.09
CA CYS A 172 9.50 0.73 13.36
C CYS A 172 9.51 0.17 11.94
N ARG A 173 8.32 0.04 11.36
CA ARG A 173 8.14 -0.34 9.96
C ARG A 173 7.43 0.79 9.26
N ALA A 174 7.90 1.14 8.07
CA ALA A 174 7.18 1.99 7.15
C ALA A 174 6.97 1.22 5.86
N ASP A 175 5.88 1.53 5.17
CA ASP A 175 5.54 0.89 3.93
C ASP A 175 5.56 1.92 2.80
N LEU A 176 6.28 1.61 1.72
CA LEU A 176 6.29 2.37 0.50
C LEU A 176 5.40 1.69 -0.54
N SER A 177 4.62 2.49 -1.27
CA SER A 177 4.07 2.04 -2.55
C SER A 177 5.21 1.47 -3.40
N PRO A 178 5.06 0.31 -4.06
CA PRO A 178 6.02 -0.11 -5.05
C PRO A 178 6.08 0.97 -6.13
N GLY A 179 7.18 1.71 -6.18
CA GLY A 179 7.41 2.65 -7.26
C GLY A 179 7.27 1.91 -8.59
N HIS A 180 6.66 2.55 -9.60
CA HIS A 180 6.78 2.08 -10.98
C HIS A 180 8.24 1.77 -11.25
N GLN A 181 8.58 0.49 -11.40
CA GLN A 181 9.86 0.09 -11.94
C GLN A 181 9.92 0.72 -13.32
N CYS A 182 10.87 1.64 -13.55
CA CYS A 182 11.19 2.08 -14.90
C CYS A 182 11.61 0.83 -15.67
N ALA A 183 10.73 0.29 -16.51
CA ALA A 183 11.08 -0.73 -17.46
C ALA A 183 12.07 -0.12 -18.46
N GLY A 184 13.34 -0.53 -18.38
CA GLY A 184 14.28 -0.32 -19.47
C GLY A 184 13.76 -0.99 -20.75
N PRO A 185 14.16 -0.50 -21.94
CA PRO A 185 13.59 -0.98 -23.18
C PRO A 185 13.89 -2.47 -23.36
N ALA A 186 12.81 -3.26 -23.47
CA ALA A 186 12.90 -4.65 -23.87
C ALA A 186 13.46 -4.70 -25.30
N ALA A 187 14.69 -5.21 -25.43
CA ALA A 187 15.25 -5.55 -26.73
C ALA A 187 14.35 -6.60 -27.40
N ARG A 188 13.66 -6.19 -28.47
CA ARG A 188 12.91 -7.08 -29.35
C ARG A 188 13.91 -7.87 -30.20
N SER A 189 14.09 -9.16 -29.95
CA SER A 189 14.66 -10.08 -30.94
C SER A 189 13.53 -10.64 -31.80
N GLY A 190 13.21 -9.92 -32.87
CA GLY A 190 12.38 -10.40 -33.96
C GLY A 190 13.21 -11.25 -34.92
N THR A 191 12.69 -12.43 -35.22
CA THR A 191 13.14 -13.38 -36.24
C THR A 191 13.26 -12.76 -37.63
N ARG A 192 14.30 -13.13 -38.38
CA ARG A 192 14.26 -13.07 -39.85
C ARG A 192 15.02 -14.23 -40.48
N THR A 193 14.29 -14.91 -41.33
CA THR A 193 14.62 -16.03 -42.22
C THR A 193 15.63 -15.62 -43.29
N GLY A 194 16.60 -16.50 -43.59
CA GLY A 194 17.58 -16.34 -44.66
C GLY A 194 18.21 -17.68 -45.03
N ARG A 195 17.88 -18.14 -46.22
CA ARG A 195 18.12 -19.44 -46.88
C ARG A 195 19.60 -19.71 -47.23
N ALA A 196 20.08 -20.95 -47.05
CA ALA A 196 21.07 -21.61 -47.92
C ALA A 196 21.10 -23.14 -47.69
N VAL A 197 21.18 -23.89 -48.77
CA VAL A 197 21.37 -25.36 -48.94
C VAL A 197 22.35 -25.47 -50.14
N PRO A 198 23.15 -26.55 -50.42
CA PRO A 198 23.29 -27.90 -49.83
C PRO A 198 24.74 -28.41 -49.59
N ARG A 199 24.81 -29.68 -49.16
CA ARG A 199 25.82 -30.76 -49.40
C ARG A 199 26.49 -31.23 -48.09
N ALA A 200 26.75 -32.51 -47.83
CA ALA A 200 26.39 -33.79 -48.43
C ALA A 200 26.86 -34.91 -47.46
N LEU A 201 26.55 -36.17 -47.82
CA LEU A 201 27.07 -37.44 -47.27
C LEU A 201 26.71 -37.73 -45.80
N GLY A 202 25.80 -38.68 -45.55
CA GLY A 202 26.14 -40.12 -45.50
C GLY A 202 26.09 -40.51 -44.01
N ASP A 203 25.68 -41.67 -43.55
CA ASP A 203 25.40 -42.95 -44.17
C ASP A 203 24.84 -43.82 -43.02
N ARG A 204 24.00 -44.82 -43.33
CA ARG A 204 23.74 -46.05 -42.53
C ARG A 204 23.15 -45.90 -41.10
N ASN A 205 22.35 -46.80 -40.54
CA ASN A 205 21.64 -48.02 -40.94
C ASN A 205 20.99 -48.57 -39.65
N ARG A 206 19.77 -49.13 -39.72
CA ARG A 206 19.13 -50.12 -38.80
C ARG A 206 18.96 -49.71 -37.32
N SER A 207 17.98 -50.16 -36.55
CA SER A 207 16.97 -51.23 -36.55
C SER A 207 16.03 -50.86 -35.39
N GLY A 208 14.70 -51.03 -35.38
CA GLY A 208 13.94 -52.24 -35.65
C GLY A 208 13.14 -52.62 -34.38
N ARG A 209 11.82 -52.82 -34.55
CA ARG A 209 10.82 -53.43 -33.64
C ARG A 209 10.45 -52.65 -32.37
N ALA A 210 9.19 -52.29 -32.08
CA ALA A 210 7.89 -52.99 -32.07
C ALA A 210 7.67 -53.91 -30.86
N GLN A 211 6.63 -53.59 -30.08
CA GLN A 211 5.76 -54.36 -29.16
C GLN A 211 5.27 -53.36 -28.09
N ASP A 212 4.04 -52.86 -28.04
CA ASP A 212 2.69 -53.45 -28.06
C ASP A 212 2.23 -54.10 -26.75
N ALA A 213 0.96 -53.81 -26.42
CA ALA A 213 0.07 -54.45 -25.44
C ALA A 213 0.37 -54.31 -23.94
N SER A 214 -0.57 -54.37 -22.99
CA SER A 214 -2.00 -54.05 -22.90
C SER A 214 -2.44 -54.48 -21.49
N ALA A 215 -3.33 -53.70 -20.87
CA ALA A 215 -4.51 -54.15 -20.13
C ALA A 215 -4.43 -54.88 -18.75
N ARG A 216 -5.47 -54.55 -17.95
CA ARG A 216 -6.15 -55.31 -16.84
C ARG A 216 -5.45 -55.24 -15.47
N ARG A 217 -6.14 -55.22 -14.32
CA ARG A 217 -7.55 -55.33 -13.85
C ARG A 217 -7.52 -54.84 -12.38
N GLN A 218 -8.47 -54.00 -11.93
CA GLN A 218 -9.63 -54.34 -11.06
C GLN A 218 -9.32 -55.12 -9.78
N ASP A 219 -9.63 -54.51 -8.62
CA ASP A 219 -10.61 -54.94 -7.60
C ASP A 219 -10.62 -53.85 -6.50
N ARG A 220 -11.70 -53.08 -6.19
CA ARG A 220 -13.11 -53.31 -5.80
C ARG A 220 -13.28 -53.73 -4.33
N LEU A 221 -14.10 -52.92 -3.63
CA LEU A 221 -14.89 -53.10 -2.36
C LEU A 221 -14.56 -51.95 -1.37
N ALA A 222 -15.44 -50.96 -1.09
CA ALA A 222 -16.76 -50.99 -0.41
C ALA A 222 -16.64 -51.64 0.97
N GLN A 223 -17.14 -51.16 2.10
CA GLN A 223 -18.12 -50.14 2.53
C GLN A 223 -17.78 -49.84 4.03
N GLN A 224 -17.99 -48.62 4.54
CA GLN A 224 -19.06 -48.31 5.52
C GLN A 224 -19.32 -49.39 6.58
N ASP A 225 -19.05 -49.13 7.86
CA ASP A 225 -20.08 -48.65 8.81
C ASP A 225 -19.56 -48.57 10.25
N SER A 226 -20.23 -47.68 11.00
CA SER A 226 -20.35 -47.58 12.48
C SER A 226 -19.28 -46.85 13.28
#